data_AF-A0A1B8GS75-F1
#
_entry.id   AF-A0A1B8GS75-F1
#
_cell.length_a   1.000
_cell.length_b   1.000
_cell.length_c   1.000
_cell.angle_alpha   90.00
_cell.angle_beta   90.00
_cell.angle_gamma   90.00
#
_symmetry.space_group_name_H-M   'P 1'
#
loop_
_entity.id
_entity.type
_entity.pdbx_description
1 polymer ?
#
loop_
_entity_poly.entity_id
_entity_poly.type
_entity_poly.pdbx_seq_one_letter_code
_entity_poly.pdbx_strand_id
1 'polypeptide(L)'
;MSIYVVAIITPAPGKEELVKSLLADFANTVKTNEPNAVRYLVLEQYDGHEGELCKLVVQETYHTQEAFDEHFKTEHFAALGKLIGEGGLLARPLDIKKVRPFGGFESR
;
A
#
# COMPACT_ATOMS: atom_id res chain seq x y z
N MET A 1 -20.45 -4.18 -2.68
CA MET A 1 -19.75 -3.41 -3.73
C MET A 1 -18.29 -3.36 -3.31
N SER A 2 -17.39 -3.87 -4.14
CA SER A 2 -15.97 -3.94 -3.79
C SER A 2 -15.36 -2.54 -3.73
N ILE A 3 -14.47 -2.33 -2.77
CA ILE A 3 -13.69 -1.11 -2.62
C ILE A 3 -12.32 -1.35 -3.21
N TYR A 4 -11.91 -0.51 -4.15
CA TYR A 4 -10.57 -0.54 -4.74
C TYR A 4 -9.76 0.62 -4.19
N VAL A 5 -8.52 0.35 -3.81
CA VAL A 5 -7.61 1.34 -3.24
C VAL A 5 -6.28 1.27 -3.99
N VAL A 6 -5.72 2.45 -4.21
CA VAL A 6 -4.32 2.59 -4.64
C VAL A 6 -3.63 3.49 -3.62
N ALA A 7 -2.61 2.96 -2.96
CA ALA A 7 -1.71 3.74 -2.12
C ALA A 7 -0.36 3.93 -2.82
N ILE A 8 0.11 5.17 -2.89
CA ILE A 8 1.42 5.52 -3.41
C ILE A 8 2.29 5.93 -2.22
N ILE A 9 3.42 5.24 -2.08
CA ILE A 9 4.40 5.44 -1.03
C ILE A 9 5.70 5.92 -1.70
N THR A 10 6.22 7.06 -1.25
CA THR A 10 7.50 7.61 -1.74
C THR A 10 8.53 7.53 -0.61
N PRO A 11 9.39 6.50 -0.59
CA PRO A 11 10.45 6.40 0.41
C PRO A 11 11.38 7.62 0.40
N ALA A 12 11.94 7.94 1.55
CA ALA A 12 13.03 8.89 1.65
C ALA A 12 14.30 8.31 0.98
N PRO A 13 15.19 9.16 0.42
CA PRO A 13 16.43 8.69 -0.19
C PRO A 13 17.25 7.81 0.76
N GLY A 14 17.65 6.62 0.29
CA GLY A 14 18.41 5.64 1.08
C GLY A 14 17.56 4.80 2.04
N LYS A 15 16.23 4.88 1.99
CA LYS A 15 15.30 4.08 2.79
C LYS A 15 14.47 3.09 1.96
N GLU A 16 14.71 3.01 0.65
CA GLU A 16 13.93 2.24 -0.32
C GLU A 16 13.82 0.77 0.08
N GLU A 17 14.96 0.10 0.28
CA GLU A 17 15.00 -1.33 0.62
C GLU A 17 14.33 -1.61 1.98
N LEU A 18 14.48 -0.71 2.95
CA LEU A 18 13.83 -0.84 4.26
C LEU A 18 12.31 -0.73 4.12
N VAL A 19 11.82 0.27 3.38
CA VAL A 19 10.38 0.45 3.17
C VAL A 19 9.81 -0.72 2.35
N LYS A 20 10.55 -1.23 1.36
CA LYS A 20 10.16 -2.44 0.61
C LYS A 20 10.00 -3.66 1.54
N SER A 21 10.98 -3.91 2.42
CA SER A 21 10.89 -5.01 3.39
C SER A 21 9.67 -4.86 4.30
N LEU A 22 9.46 -3.68 4.88
CA LEU A 22 8.33 -3.41 5.77
C LEU A 22 6.98 -3.61 5.06
N LEU A 23 6.84 -3.17 3.80
CA LEU A 23 5.62 -3.36 3.02
C LEU A 23 5.40 -4.83 2.65
N ALA A 24 6.46 -5.59 2.36
CA ALA A 24 6.37 -7.02 2.09
C ALA A 24 5.93 -7.81 3.32
N ASP A 25 6.51 -7.52 4.49
CA ASP A 25 6.11 -8.10 5.77
C ASP A 25 4.65 -7.75 6.09
N PHE A 26 4.27 -6.49 5.91
CA PHE A 26 2.90 -6.04 6.11
C PHE A 26 1.91 -6.76 5.18
N ALA A 27 2.24 -6.93 3.90
CA ALA A 27 1.40 -7.69 2.97
C ALA A 27 1.15 -9.13 3.43
N ASN A 28 2.15 -9.79 4.04
CA ASN A 28 1.98 -11.12 4.64
C ASN A 28 1.07 -11.09 5.86
N THR A 29 1.16 -10.05 6.69
CA THR A 29 0.26 -9.83 7.83
C THR A 29 -1.18 -9.63 7.36
N VAL A 30 -1.42 -8.76 6.36
CA VAL A 30 -2.75 -8.53 5.77
C VAL A 30 -3.33 -9.84 5.24
N LYS A 31 -2.56 -10.60 4.44
CA LYS A 31 -3.00 -11.89 3.89
C LYS A 31 -3.43 -12.88 4.97
N THR A 32 -2.77 -12.86 6.14
CA THR A 32 -3.02 -13.81 7.23
C THR A 32 -4.19 -13.37 8.12
N ASN A 33 -4.33 -12.07 8.39
CA ASN A 33 -5.22 -11.55 9.42
C ASN A 33 -6.48 -10.87 8.86
N GLU A 34 -6.49 -10.51 7.58
CA GLU A 34 -7.59 -9.78 6.93
C GLU A 34 -8.21 -10.60 5.80
N PRO A 35 -9.04 -11.62 6.11
CA PRO A 35 -9.64 -12.49 5.11
C PRO A 35 -10.55 -11.74 4.12
N ASN A 36 -11.00 -10.53 4.49
CA ASN A 36 -11.85 -9.67 3.66
C ASN A 36 -11.05 -8.80 2.67
N ALA A 37 -9.72 -8.74 2.79
CA ALA A 37 -8.80 -8.15 1.82
C ALA A 37 -8.53 -9.15 0.69
N VAL A 38 -9.23 -8.98 -0.43
CA VAL A 38 -9.25 -9.89 -1.58
C VAL A 38 -7.96 -9.82 -2.38
N ARG A 39 -7.40 -8.63 -2.44
CA ARG A 39 -6.17 -8.32 -3.18
C ARG A 39 -5.38 -7.35 -2.35
N TYR A 40 -4.11 -7.65 -2.16
CA TYR A 40 -3.12 -6.75 -1.58
C TYR A 40 -1.81 -6.97 -2.32
N LEU A 41 -1.51 -6.11 -3.29
CA LEU A 41 -0.36 -6.24 -4.18
C LEU A 41 0.55 -5.04 -4.05
N VAL A 42 1.79 -5.27 -3.64
CA VAL A 42 2.84 -4.25 -3.56
C VAL A 42 3.69 -4.31 -4.84
N LEU A 43 3.89 -3.16 -5.46
CA LEU A 43 4.57 -2.97 -6.74
C LEU A 43 5.65 -1.89 -6.59
N GLU A 44 6.74 -2.02 -7.34
CA GLU A 44 7.74 -0.97 -7.46
C GLU A 44 7.71 -0.31 -8.84
N GLN A 45 7.89 1.02 -8.87
CA GLN A 45 8.15 1.75 -10.11
C GLN A 45 9.56 1.41 -10.59
N TYR A 46 9.66 0.79 -11.78
CA TYR A 46 10.94 0.41 -12.39
C TYR A 46 11.42 1.36 -13.50
N ASP A 47 10.56 2.27 -13.96
CA ASP A 47 10.84 3.22 -15.07
C ASP A 47 11.01 4.68 -14.59
N GLY A 48 11.52 4.87 -13.36
CA GLY A 48 11.81 6.21 -12.85
C GLY A 48 12.85 6.98 -13.68
N HIS A 49 12.71 8.30 -13.77
CA HIS A 49 13.73 9.18 -14.34
C HIS A 49 14.90 9.38 -13.35
N GLU A 50 16.09 9.68 -13.87
CA GLU A 50 17.24 10.03 -13.03
C GLU A 50 16.91 11.24 -12.13
N GLY A 51 17.12 11.08 -10.82
CA GLY A 51 16.76 12.10 -9.81
C GLY A 51 15.29 12.08 -9.38
N GLU A 52 14.45 11.22 -9.95
CA GLU A 52 13.09 10.98 -9.44
C GLU A 52 13.15 10.04 -8.22
N LEU A 53 12.36 10.35 -7.19
CA LEU A 53 12.21 9.47 -6.03
C LEU A 53 11.44 8.22 -6.42
N CYS A 54 11.94 7.05 -6.00
CA CYS A 54 11.26 5.77 -6.20
C CYS A 54 9.83 5.82 -5.63
N LYS A 55 8.88 5.23 -6.35
CA LYS A 55 7.48 5.09 -5.89
C LYS A 55 7.16 3.61 -5.74
N LEU A 56 6.64 3.27 -4.58
CA LEU A 56 6.03 1.98 -4.31
C LEU A 56 4.52 2.14 -4.39
N VAL A 57 3.84 1.22 -5.05
CA VAL A 57 2.39 1.26 -5.27
C VAL A 57 1.77 0.04 -4.62
N VAL A 58 0.75 0.25 -3.79
CA VAL A 58 -0.05 -0.82 -3.21
C VAL A 58 -1.43 -0.77 -3.85
N GLN A 59 -1.85 -1.90 -4.41
CA GLN A 59 -3.20 -2.09 -4.93
C GLN A 59 -3.98 -3.00 -3.99
N GLU A 60 -5.08 -2.49 -3.48
CA GLU A 60 -5.88 -3.18 -2.47
C GLU A 60 -7.32 -3.31 -2.96
N THR A 61 -7.96 -4.43 -2.63
CA THR A 61 -9.38 -4.65 -2.93
C THR A 61 -10.06 -5.31 -1.75
N TYR A 62 -11.18 -4.74 -1.31
CA TYR A 62 -11.97 -5.22 -0.18
C TYR A 62 -13.40 -5.54 -0.62
N HIS A 63 -14.03 -6.56 -0.04
CA HIS A 63 -15.42 -6.92 -0.37
C HIS A 63 -16.44 -5.86 0.09
N THR A 64 -16.16 -5.18 1.20
CA THR A 64 -17.09 -4.25 1.86
C THR A 64 -16.35 -2.98 2.32
N GLN A 65 -17.12 -1.92 2.54
CA GLN A 65 -16.61 -0.68 3.13
C GLN A 65 -16.14 -0.94 4.57
N GLU A 66 -16.85 -1.78 5.33
CA GLU A 66 -16.45 -2.21 6.68
C GLU A 66 -15.06 -2.85 6.69
N ALA A 67 -14.77 -3.77 5.77
CA ALA A 67 -13.45 -4.40 5.68
C ALA A 67 -12.32 -3.38 5.38
N PHE A 68 -12.61 -2.39 4.53
CA PHE A 68 -11.70 -1.27 4.31
C PHE A 68 -11.52 -0.46 5.60
N ASP A 69 -12.60 -0.10 6.31
CA ASP A 69 -12.51 0.69 7.54
C ASP A 69 -11.80 -0.08 8.68
N GLU A 70 -11.96 -1.40 8.72
CA GLU A 70 -11.24 -2.28 9.65
C GLU A 70 -9.74 -2.29 9.35
N HIS A 71 -9.33 -2.37 8.07
CA HIS A 71 -7.92 -2.34 7.67
C HIS A 71 -7.15 -1.18 8.32
N PHE A 72 -7.70 0.04 8.25
CA PHE A 72 -7.07 1.25 8.83
C PHE A 72 -7.10 1.29 10.37
N LYS A 73 -7.96 0.49 11.00
CA LYS A 73 -8.10 0.42 12.46
C LYS A 73 -7.28 -0.69 13.09
N THR A 74 -6.67 -1.56 12.27
CA THR A 74 -5.88 -2.67 12.77
C THR A 74 -4.60 -2.21 13.48
N GLU A 75 -4.16 -3.00 14.46
CA GLU A 75 -2.93 -2.73 15.19
C GLU A 75 -1.70 -2.79 14.28
N HIS A 76 -1.69 -3.68 13.28
CA HIS A 76 -0.60 -3.76 12.30
C HIS A 76 -0.56 -2.54 11.38
N PHE A 77 -1.70 -1.98 10.96
CA PHE A 77 -1.71 -0.74 10.17
C PHE A 77 -1.20 0.44 11.00
N ALA A 78 -1.64 0.55 12.25
CA ALA A 78 -1.13 1.57 13.17
C ALA A 78 0.39 1.42 13.40
N ALA A 79 0.89 0.20 13.57
CA ALA A 79 2.31 -0.09 13.70
C ALA A 79 3.10 0.30 12.44
N LEU A 80 2.59 -0.03 11.24
CA LEU A 80 3.20 0.38 9.98
C LEU A 80 3.22 1.91 9.84
N GLY A 81 2.09 2.57 10.11
CA GLY A 81 1.97 4.03 10.07
C GLY A 81 2.94 4.71 11.04
N LYS A 82 3.17 4.11 12.20
CA LYS A 82 4.16 4.56 13.17
C LYS A 82 5.59 4.45 12.64
N LEU A 83 5.97 3.27 12.14
CA LEU A 83 7.31 3.00 11.60
C LEU A 83 7.63 3.90 10.40
N ILE A 84 6.68 4.04 9.49
CA ILE A 84 6.84 4.77 8.24
C ILE A 84 6.72 6.29 8.46
N GLY A 85 5.73 6.73 9.25
CA GLY A 85 5.43 8.14 9.48
C GLY A 85 6.33 8.82 10.50
N GLU A 86 6.61 8.17 11.65
CA GLU A 86 7.47 8.75 12.69
C GLU A 86 8.97 8.49 12.40
N GLY A 87 9.29 7.42 11.67
CA GLY A 87 10.67 7.05 11.35
C GLY A 87 11.34 7.91 10.28
N GLY A 88 10.66 8.94 9.74
CA GLY A 88 11.15 9.76 8.63
C GLY A 88 11.46 8.92 7.38
N LEU A 89 10.75 7.81 7.19
CA LEU A 89 11.03 6.85 6.12
C LEU A 89 10.47 7.28 4.77
N LEU A 90 9.65 8.33 4.74
CA LEU A 90 9.02 8.83 3.52
C LEU A 90 9.52 10.23 3.18
N ALA A 91 9.71 10.46 1.88
CA ALA A 91 9.97 11.78 1.33
C ALA A 91 8.68 12.62 1.22
N ARG A 92 7.52 11.97 1.19
CA ARG A 92 6.20 12.60 1.03
C ARG A 92 5.15 11.86 1.87
N PRO A 93 4.05 12.52 2.27
CA PRO A 93 2.93 11.84 2.91
C PRO A 93 2.39 10.68 2.05
N LEU A 94 1.86 9.63 2.68
CA LEU A 94 1.17 8.58 1.95
C LEU A 94 0.02 9.16 1.12
N ASP A 95 -0.07 8.72 -0.13
CA ASP A 95 -1.08 9.16 -1.07
C ASP A 95 -2.05 8.01 -1.36
N ILE A 96 -3.19 8.00 -0.67
CA ILE A 96 -4.17 6.90 -0.72
C ILE A 96 -5.42 7.35 -1.48
N LYS A 97 -5.84 6.57 -2.47
CA LYS A 97 -6.99 6.86 -3.32
C LYS A 97 -7.96 5.70 -3.35
N LYS A 98 -9.24 5.98 -3.03
CA LYS A 98 -10.34 5.08 -3.39
C LYS A 98 -10.64 5.25 -4.88
N VAL A 99 -10.54 4.16 -5.64
CA VAL A 99 -10.77 4.15 -7.08
C VAL A 99 -11.92 3.21 -7.42
N ARG A 100 -12.43 3.32 -8.65
CA ARG A 100 -13.41 2.37 -9.20
C ARG A 100 -13.03 2.03 -10.64
N PRO A 101 -13.15 0.77 -11.06
CA PRO A 101 -12.95 0.43 -12.46
C PRO A 101 -14.04 1.09 -13.32
N PHE A 102 -13.63 1.70 -14.43
CA PHE A 102 -14.54 2.21 -15.47
C PHE A 102 -14.44 1.40 -16.78
N GLY A 103 -13.38 0.60 -16.92
CA GLY A 103 -13.13 -0.33 -18.04
C GLY A 103 -11.79 -1.07 -17.84
N GLY A 104 -11.58 -2.18 -18.56
CA GLY A 104 -10.35 -2.98 -18.49
C GLY A 104 -10.61 -4.48 -18.24
N PHE A 105 -9.53 -5.24 -18.02
CA PHE A 105 -9.54 -6.66 -17.63
C PHE A 105 -8.41 -6.90 -16.61
N GLU A 106 -8.61 -7.79 -15.64
CA GLU A 106 -7.58 -8.12 -14.62
C GLU A 106 -6.57 -9.17 -15.10
N SER A 107 -6.99 -10.04 -16.02
CA SER A 107 -6.19 -11.07 -16.68
C SER A 107 -6.78 -11.35 -18.07
N ARG A 108 -5.95 -11.88 -18.99
CA ARG A 108 -6.35 -12.23 -20.37
C ARG A 108 -6.73 -13.70 -20.48
#